data_AF-A0A552VC38-F1
#
_entry.id   AF-A0A552VC38-F1
#
_cell.length_a   1.000
_cell.length_b   1.000
_cell.length_c   1.000
_cell.angle_alpha   90.00
_cell.angle_beta   90.00
_cell.angle_gamma   90.00
#
_symmetry.space_group_name_H-M   'P 1'
#
loop_
_entity.id
_entity.type
_entity.pdbx_description
1 polymer ?
#
loop_
_entity_poly.entity_id
_entity_poly.type
_entity_poly.pdbx_seq_one_letter_code
_entity_poly.pdbx_strand_id
1 'polypeptide(L)'
;MDFNDYIKTYEDLSRQVGGMVLANEIASRPLELINGDLDNEIFQYFIISDPDFLLEHTDEVVFQDEELDLYIWGIDHFGTAWSGVPVPELH
;
A
#
# COMPACT_ATOMS: atom_id res chain seq x y z
N MET A 1 21.83 -6.70 1.79
CA MET A 1 21.10 -7.52 0.79
C MET A 1 20.16 -6.55 0.13
N ASP A 2 20.13 -6.49 -1.20
CA ASP A 2 19.28 -5.54 -1.91
C ASP A 2 17.83 -6.03 -1.79
N PHE A 3 16.88 -5.16 -1.44
CA PHE A 3 15.47 -5.54 -1.36
C PHE A 3 14.94 -5.99 -2.73
N ASN A 4 15.54 -5.48 -3.81
CA ASN A 4 15.25 -5.94 -5.16
C ASN A 4 15.55 -7.43 -5.34
N ASP A 5 16.38 -8.07 -4.52
CA ASP A 5 16.70 -9.49 -4.65
C ASP A 5 15.54 -10.41 -4.20
N TYR A 6 14.72 -9.96 -3.25
CA TYR A 6 13.72 -10.82 -2.59
C TYR A 6 12.28 -10.28 -2.60
N ILE A 7 12.08 -8.99 -2.88
CA ILE A 7 10.74 -8.42 -3.09
C ILE A 7 10.45 -8.43 -4.58
N LYS A 8 9.63 -9.38 -5.03
CA LYS A 8 9.34 -9.57 -6.46
C LYS A 8 7.87 -9.36 -6.79
N THR A 9 7.01 -9.56 -5.80
CA THR A 9 5.56 -9.54 -5.95
C THR A 9 4.92 -8.64 -4.90
N TYR A 10 3.66 -8.26 -5.11
CA TYR A 10 2.87 -7.58 -4.08
C TYR A 10 2.72 -8.40 -2.80
N GLU A 11 2.75 -9.74 -2.91
CA GLU A 11 2.77 -10.60 -1.72
C GLU A 11 4.07 -10.45 -0.91
N ASP A 12 5.20 -10.20 -1.57
CA ASP A 12 6.46 -9.92 -0.87
C ASP A 12 6.48 -8.51 -0.28
N LEU A 13 5.91 -7.55 -1.00
CA LEU A 13 5.77 -6.16 -0.55
C LEU A 13 4.87 -6.06 0.67
N SER A 14 3.75 -6.79 0.69
CA SER A 14 2.81 -6.81 1.82
C SER A 14 3.43 -7.33 3.12
N ARG A 15 4.53 -8.09 3.04
CA ARG A 15 5.29 -8.53 4.21
C ARG A 15 6.09 -7.40 4.86
N GLN A 16 6.28 -6.27 4.17
CA GLN A 16 7.02 -5.11 4.69
C GLN A 16 6.15 -4.15 5.51
N VAL A 17 4.81 -4.24 5.41
CA VAL A 17 3.88 -3.27 6.02
C VAL A 17 3.27 -3.73 7.35
N GLY A 18 3.82 -4.81 7.91
CA GLY A 18 3.37 -5.40 9.17
C GLY A 18 1.96 -6.00 9.08
N GLY A 19 1.11 -5.69 10.06
CA GLY A 19 -0.27 -6.14 10.11
C GLY A 19 -1.14 -5.41 9.09
N MET A 20 -1.99 -6.15 8.38
CA MET A 20 -2.89 -5.61 7.36
C MET A 20 -4.35 -6.01 7.61
N VAL A 21 -5.27 -5.06 7.47
CA VAL A 21 -6.72 -5.28 7.57
C VAL A 21 -7.42 -4.65 6.37
N LEU A 22 -8.15 -5.46 5.60
CA LEU A 22 -9.01 -4.97 4.53
C LEU A 22 -10.15 -4.13 5.13
N ALA A 23 -10.24 -2.87 4.73
CA ALA A 23 -11.15 -1.89 5.32
C ALA A 23 -11.71 -0.90 4.27
N ASN A 24 -12.32 -1.41 3.20
CA ASN A 24 -12.79 -0.57 2.08
C ASN A 24 -13.70 0.62 2.48
N GLU A 25 -14.53 0.46 3.51
CA GLU A 25 -15.40 1.53 4.00
C GLU A 25 -14.63 2.72 4.61
N ILE A 26 -13.34 2.57 4.91
CA ILE A 26 -12.45 3.65 5.38
C ILE A 26 -12.37 4.79 4.37
N ALA A 27 -12.61 4.52 3.07
CA ALA A 27 -12.63 5.52 2.01
C ALA A 27 -13.69 6.62 2.22
N SER A 28 -14.68 6.40 3.09
CA SER A 28 -15.68 7.41 3.46
C SER A 28 -15.15 8.45 4.45
N ARG A 29 -13.98 8.22 5.05
CA ARG A 29 -13.32 9.11 6.02
C ARG A 29 -12.44 10.14 5.30
N PRO A 30 -12.11 11.26 5.97
CA PRO A 30 -11.19 12.25 5.41
C PRO A 30 -9.76 11.70 5.45
N LEU A 31 -9.33 11.09 4.34
CA LEU A 31 -7.99 10.56 4.17
C LEU A 31 -7.07 11.61 3.52
N GLU A 32 -5.90 11.85 4.11
CA GLU A 32 -4.84 12.67 3.52
C GLU A 32 -3.91 11.79 2.69
N LEU A 33 -3.65 12.16 1.44
CA LEU A 33 -2.67 11.46 0.61
C LEU A 33 -1.26 11.87 1.04
N ILE A 34 -0.45 10.90 1.46
CA ILE A 34 0.92 11.13 1.95
C ILE A 34 2.00 10.50 1.06
N ASN A 35 1.65 9.60 0.13
CA ASN A 35 2.55 9.05 -0.88
C ASN A 35 1.80 8.60 -2.15
N GLY A 36 2.52 8.54 -3.27
CA GLY A 36 1.98 8.16 -4.57
C GLY A 36 1.09 9.22 -5.22
N ASP A 37 0.34 8.81 -6.23
CA ASP A 37 -0.62 9.65 -6.94
C ASP A 37 -1.98 8.94 -7.12
N LEU A 38 -2.98 9.68 -7.61
CA LEU A 38 -4.35 9.17 -7.80
C LEU A 38 -4.72 9.10 -9.28
N ASP A 39 -3.75 8.80 -10.15
CA ASP A 39 -4.01 8.68 -11.58
C ASP A 39 -4.85 7.44 -11.90
N ASN A 40 -4.81 6.41 -11.04
CA ASN A 40 -5.57 5.18 -11.15
C ASN A 40 -6.71 5.07 -10.12
N GLU A 41 -7.71 4.24 -10.44
CA GLU A 41 -8.81 3.93 -9.52
C GLU A 41 -8.31 3.01 -8.38
N ILE A 42 -8.61 3.38 -7.13
CA ILE A 42 -8.32 2.55 -5.96
C ILE A 42 -9.46 1.53 -5.76
N PHE A 43 -9.14 0.25 -5.87
CA PHE A 43 -10.09 -0.87 -5.73
C PHE A 43 -10.23 -1.39 -4.30
N GLN A 44 -9.15 -1.31 -3.51
CA GLN A 44 -9.13 -1.83 -2.14
C GLN A 44 -8.33 -0.91 -1.22
N TYR A 45 -8.74 -0.86 0.04
CA TYR A 45 -8.08 -0.10 1.09
C TYR A 45 -7.67 -1.05 2.21
N PHE A 46 -6.39 -1.06 2.55
CA PHE A 46 -5.86 -1.83 3.67
C PHE A 46 -5.34 -0.90 4.74
N ILE A 47 -5.85 -1.02 5.96
CA ILE A 47 -5.18 -0.42 7.11
C ILE A 47 -3.90 -1.21 7.36
N ILE A 48 -2.77 -0.52 7.40
CA ILE A 48 -1.44 -1.10 7.61
C ILE A 48 -0.83 -0.57 8.91
N SER A 49 0.00 -1.39 9.57
CA SER A 49 0.63 -0.99 10.82
C SER A 49 1.96 -0.27 10.65
N ASP A 50 2.63 -0.48 9.51
CA ASP A 50 3.95 0.09 9.23
C ASP A 50 3.97 0.60 7.78
N PRO A 51 3.93 1.92 7.55
CA PRO A 51 3.96 2.50 6.21
C PRO A 51 5.38 2.72 5.68
N ASP A 52 6.41 2.66 6.53
CA ASP A 52 7.73 3.27 6.28
C ASP A 52 8.35 2.73 4.99
N PHE A 53 8.28 1.41 4.77
CA PHE A 53 8.82 0.81 3.56
C PHE A 53 8.15 1.33 2.28
N LEU A 54 6.82 1.53 2.30
CA LEU A 54 6.12 2.06 1.14
C LEU A 54 6.52 3.51 0.88
N LEU A 55 6.60 4.32 1.94
CA LEU A 55 6.95 5.74 1.84
C LEU A 55 8.38 5.96 1.38
N GLU A 56 9.32 5.11 1.80
CA GLU A 56 10.75 5.27 1.53
C GLU A 56 11.19 4.65 0.20
N HIS A 57 10.52 3.59 -0.26
CA HIS A 57 11.01 2.73 -1.34
C HIS A 57 10.03 2.51 -2.49
N THR A 58 8.84 3.12 -2.46
CA THR A 58 7.84 2.93 -3.50
C THR A 58 7.07 4.21 -3.78
N ASP A 59 6.43 4.27 -4.95
CA ASP A 59 5.45 5.31 -5.27
C ASP A 59 4.00 4.83 -5.01
N GLU A 60 3.82 3.82 -4.14
CA GLU A 60 2.51 3.28 -3.80
C GLU A 60 1.64 4.33 -3.11
N VAL A 61 0.33 4.24 -3.36
CA VAL A 61 -0.66 5.14 -2.79
C VAL A 61 -0.84 4.87 -1.31
N VAL A 62 -0.38 5.79 -0.46
CA VAL A 62 -0.55 5.71 1.00
C VAL A 62 -1.31 6.93 1.48
N PHE A 63 -2.33 6.68 2.28
CA PHE A 63 -3.09 7.71 2.97
C PHE A 63 -2.88 7.66 4.48
N GLN A 64 -3.11 8.79 5.14
CA GLN A 64 -3.23 8.90 6.59
C GLN A 64 -4.65 9.33 6.97
N ASP A 65 -5.22 8.71 7.99
CA ASP A 65 -6.36 9.24 8.73
C ASP A 65 -5.85 9.91 10.00
N GLU A 66 -5.74 11.24 10.00
CA GLU A 66 -5.19 12.01 11.13
C GLU A 66 -6.00 11.82 12.43
N GLU A 67 -7.31 11.59 12.33
CA GLU A 67 -8.19 11.47 13.50
C GLU A 67 -7.97 10.15 14.25
N LEU A 68 -7.78 9.06 13.51
CA LEU A 68 -7.59 7.72 14.07
C LEU A 68 -6.13 7.30 14.17
N ASP A 69 -5.20 8.11 13.65
CA ASP A 69 -3.77 7.80 13.56
C ASP A 69 -3.54 6.47 12.83
N LEU A 70 -4.18 6.32 11.67
CA LEU A 70 -4.11 5.11 10.84
C LEU A 70 -3.43 5.40 9.51
N TYR A 71 -2.69 4.40 9.02
CA TYR A 71 -2.13 4.39 7.68
C TYR A 71 -2.93 3.44 6.79
N ILE A 72 -3.23 3.87 5.57
CA ILE A 72 -4.05 3.13 4.62
C ILE A 72 -3.27 2.98 3.32
N TRP A 73 -3.02 1.74 2.90
CA TRP A 73 -2.49 1.43 1.57
C TRP A 73 -3.65 1.28 0.59
N GLY A 74 -3.67 2.13 -0.44
CA GLY A 74 -4.61 2.07 -1.55
C GLY A 74 -4.08 1.17 -2.67
N ILE A 75 -4.88 0.20 -3.09
CA ILE A 75 -4.52 -0.78 -4.12
C ILE A 75 -5.22 -0.42 -5.44
N ASP A 76 -4.44 -0.22 -6.49
CA ASP A 76 -4.90 0.24 -7.81
C ASP A 76 -4.97 -0.87 -8.88
N HIS A 77 -4.68 -2.11 -8.52
CA HIS A 77 -4.77 -3.28 -9.41
C HIS A 77 -5.89 -4.24 -8.98
N PHE A 78 -6.54 -4.88 -9.96
CA PHE A 78 -7.69 -5.76 -9.73
C PHE A 78 -7.55 -7.12 -10.43
N GLY A 79 -8.14 -8.16 -9.82
CA GLY A 79 -8.40 -9.46 -10.46
C GLY A 79 -7.25 -10.46 -10.51
N THR A 80 -6.03 -10.08 -10.11
CA THR A 80 -4.86 -10.98 -10.02
C THR A 80 -4.44 -11.14 -8.57
N ALA A 81 -4.15 -12.38 -8.15
CA ALA A 81 -3.63 -12.63 -6.81
C ALA A 81 -2.27 -11.95 -6.62
N TRP A 82 -2.00 -11.40 -5.42
CA TRP A 82 -0.78 -10.63 -5.15
C TRP A 82 0.52 -11.39 -5.39
N SER A 83 0.50 -12.72 -5.30
CA SER A 83 1.63 -13.60 -5.65
C SER A 83 1.97 -13.60 -7.15
N GLY A 84 1.09 -13.05 -8.00
CA GLY A 84 1.24 -12.93 -9.45
C GLY A 84 1.26 -11.49 -9.95
N VAL A 85 1.19 -10.50 -9.06
CA VAL A 85 1.32 -9.08 -9.40
C VAL A 85 2.77 -8.69 -9.10
N PRO A 86 3.54 -8.19 -10.09
CA PRO A 86 4.90 -7.72 -9.85
C PRO A 86 4.88 -6.50 -8.93
N VAL A 87 5.91 -6.37 -8.10
CA VAL A 87 6.13 -5.15 -7.30
C VAL A 87 6.40 -3.95 -8.23
N PRO A 88 6.01 -2.71 -7.86
CA PRO A 88 6.48 -1.49 -8.53
C PRO A 88 8.02 -1.39 -8.53
N GLU A 89 8.54 -0.39 -9.25
CA GLU A 89 9.96 -0.03 -9.14
C GLU A 89 10.27 0.38 -7.70
N LEU A 90 11.31 -0.24 -7.12
CA LEU A 90 11.77 0.04 -5.76
C LEU A 90 12.98 0.98 -5.82
N HIS A 91 13.00 2.06 -5.03
CA HIS A 91 14.06 3.08 -5.03
C HIS A 91 14.78 3.29 -3.69
#